data_AF-A0A0D7A8S9-F1
#
_entry.id   AF-A0A0D7A8S9-F1
#
_cell.length_a   1.000
_cell.length_b   1.000
_cell.length_c   1.000
_cell.angle_alpha   90.00
_cell.angle_beta   90.00
_cell.angle_gamma   90.00
#
_symmetry.space_group_name_H-M   'P 1'
#
loop_
_entity.id
_entity.type
_entity.pdbx_description
1 polymer ?
#
loop_
_entity_poly.entity_id
_entity_poly.type
_entity_poly.pdbx_seq_one_letter_code
_entity_poly.pdbx_strand_id
1 'polypeptide(L)'
;MPTPSAALVLDSPAMTASSSALMHAVVASFSPEVRTLDSILRSRSSPRLPPETLLSVRAFLQPAVTAHFVNASADALFEYETSVRASLCTDCLTYNQEVYGTDVWSWDFAGPCACYHCQACTGSPQEHLSERFANPTHWLESHLSRECHRLAPSLSSAERYASGPGPSIWDVVSSHLDEYQCDVVVPTAQSGRRTPINHGGRLRSTRHDCVCIVPKHYRRTPSDRVRFDDDRWSTETALRRVDRDLGISTADEMSVDIAFERATPAAKLARPMRCSGPQCPFATIQSYPDPAALFVGISDLIVTSLAILLAVLCYYIRPTALRAF
;
A
#
# COMPACT_ATOMS: atom_id res chain seq x y z
N MET A 1 17.49 10.91 -33.86
CA MET A 1 18.14 11.93 -32.99
C MET A 1 17.35 12.00 -31.70
N PRO A 2 17.92 11.63 -30.54
CA PRO A 2 17.23 11.76 -29.25
C PRO A 2 17.05 13.25 -28.95
N THR A 3 15.81 13.68 -28.79
CA THR A 3 15.50 15.01 -28.26
C THR A 3 16.15 15.13 -26.88
N PRO A 4 16.86 16.23 -26.58
CA PRO A 4 17.40 16.43 -25.24
C PRO A 4 16.22 16.39 -24.26
N SER A 5 16.18 15.37 -23.40
CA SER A 5 15.31 15.36 -22.22
C SER A 5 15.62 16.65 -21.46
N ALA A 6 14.73 17.62 -21.62
CA ALA A 6 14.77 18.87 -20.89
C ALA A 6 14.86 18.48 -19.42
N ALA A 7 15.97 18.85 -18.77
CA ALA A 7 16.09 18.81 -17.33
C ALA A 7 14.96 19.68 -16.79
N LEU A 8 13.85 19.05 -16.43
CA LEU A 8 12.67 19.70 -15.87
C LEU A 8 13.15 20.36 -14.57
N VAL A 9 13.09 21.68 -14.59
CA VAL A 9 13.38 22.53 -13.45
C VAL A 9 12.46 22.08 -12.30
N LEU A 10 13.09 21.64 -11.20
CA LEU A 10 12.47 21.12 -9.98
C LEU A 10 11.65 22.17 -9.18
N ASP A 11 11.48 23.39 -9.71
CA ASP A 11 10.72 24.46 -9.05
C ASP A 11 9.20 24.34 -9.24
N SER A 12 8.74 23.20 -9.78
CA SER A 12 7.32 22.95 -9.91
C SER A 12 6.76 22.57 -8.54
N PRO A 13 5.65 23.19 -8.08
CA PRO A 13 4.92 22.71 -6.92
C PRO A 13 4.53 21.25 -7.17
N ALA A 14 5.16 20.36 -6.41
CA ALA A 14 4.99 18.92 -6.50
C ALA A 14 4.83 18.39 -5.07
N MET A 15 3.97 17.39 -4.93
CA MET A 15 3.80 16.66 -3.69
C MET A 15 4.55 15.35 -3.79
N THR A 16 5.48 15.08 -2.88
CA THR A 16 6.16 13.80 -2.79
C THR A 16 5.42 12.88 -1.84
N ALA A 17 5.30 11.62 -2.21
CA ALA A 17 4.68 10.58 -1.38
C ALA A 17 5.39 9.24 -1.59
N SER A 18 5.33 8.36 -0.59
CA SER A 18 5.66 6.96 -0.83
C SER A 18 4.67 6.33 -1.84
N SER A 19 5.21 5.52 -2.75
CA SER A 19 4.45 4.72 -3.71
C SER A 19 3.43 3.84 -3.00
N SER A 20 3.85 3.14 -1.94
CA SER A 20 2.97 2.27 -1.18
C SER A 20 1.86 3.06 -0.50
N ALA A 21 2.18 4.20 0.12
CA ALA A 21 1.18 5.08 0.74
C ALA A 21 0.12 5.56 -0.27
N LEU A 22 0.56 5.99 -1.46
CA LEU A 22 -0.36 6.42 -2.52
C LEU A 22 -1.26 5.29 -3.01
N MET A 23 -0.71 4.09 -3.23
CA MET A 23 -1.50 2.93 -3.66
C MET A 23 -2.57 2.56 -2.63
N HIS A 24 -2.21 2.48 -1.34
CA HIS A 24 -3.18 2.17 -0.28
C HIS A 24 -4.25 3.26 -0.12
N ALA A 25 -3.87 4.54 -0.19
CA ALA A 25 -4.82 5.65 -0.10
C ALA A 25 -5.85 5.60 -1.25
N VAL A 26 -5.39 5.28 -2.46
CA VAL A 26 -6.26 5.12 -3.62
C VAL A 26 -7.18 3.91 -3.44
N VAL A 27 -6.66 2.75 -3.02
CA VAL A 27 -7.50 1.56 -2.73
C VAL A 27 -8.56 1.89 -1.68
N ALA A 28 -8.18 2.60 -0.61
CA ALA A 28 -9.07 3.04 0.46
C ALA A 28 -10.20 3.94 -0.05
N SER A 29 -9.95 4.79 -1.05
CA SER A 29 -10.98 5.64 -1.66
C SER A 29 -12.10 4.83 -2.35
N PHE A 30 -11.82 3.58 -2.74
CA PHE A 30 -12.79 2.67 -3.33
C PHE A 30 -13.54 1.82 -2.30
N SER A 31 -13.22 1.93 -1.01
CA SER A 31 -13.94 1.20 0.04
C SER A 31 -15.43 1.58 0.06
N PRO A 32 -16.33 0.66 0.42
CA PRO A 32 -17.75 0.95 0.46
C PRO A 32 -18.09 2.07 1.45
N GLU A 33 -17.34 2.20 2.55
CA GLU A 33 -17.51 3.25 3.55
C GLU A 33 -17.24 4.64 2.96
N VAL A 34 -16.08 4.81 2.32
CA VAL A 34 -15.67 6.09 1.71
C VAL A 34 -16.59 6.43 0.54
N ARG A 35 -16.88 5.45 -0.33
CA ARG A 35 -17.79 5.66 -1.48
C ARG A 35 -19.21 6.02 -1.06
N THR A 36 -19.71 5.42 0.01
CA THR A 36 -21.05 5.74 0.54
C THR A 36 -21.08 7.17 1.05
N LEU A 37 -20.05 7.59 1.81
CA LEU A 37 -19.95 8.96 2.30
C LEU A 37 -19.81 9.97 1.15
N ASP A 38 -19.01 9.67 0.13
CA ASP A 38 -18.87 10.50 -1.07
C ASP A 38 -20.17 10.59 -1.86
N SER A 39 -20.94 9.50 -1.94
CA SER A 39 -22.27 9.50 -2.54
C SER A 39 -23.25 10.41 -1.79
N ILE A 40 -23.22 10.38 -0.45
CA ILE A 40 -24.04 11.27 0.39
C ILE A 40 -23.64 12.73 0.17
N LEU A 41 -22.34 13.03 0.14
CA LEU A 41 -21.80 14.36 -0.11
C LEU A 41 -22.18 14.92 -1.48
N ARG A 42 -22.24 14.06 -2.51
CA ARG A 42 -22.63 14.44 -3.89
C ARG A 42 -24.14 14.51 -4.08
N SER A 43 -24.93 13.86 -3.23
CA SER A 43 -26.38 13.86 -3.36
C SER A 43 -26.96 15.26 -3.18
N ARG A 44 -27.82 15.67 -4.10
CA ARG A 44 -28.55 16.94 -4.01
C ARG A 44 -29.66 16.92 -2.96
N SER A 45 -30.04 15.73 -2.49
CA SER A 45 -30.98 15.61 -1.36
C SER A 45 -30.29 16.16 -0.12
N SER A 46 -30.87 17.18 0.52
CA SER A 46 -30.31 17.81 1.70
C SER A 46 -29.88 16.76 2.73
N PRO A 47 -28.57 16.53 2.93
CA PRO A 47 -28.13 15.61 3.96
C PRO A 47 -28.66 16.12 5.30
N ARG A 48 -29.02 15.20 6.20
CA ARG A 48 -29.48 15.57 7.54
C ARG A 48 -28.40 16.27 8.37
N LEU A 49 -27.15 16.15 7.95
CA LEU A 49 -25.98 16.73 8.58
C LEU A 49 -25.42 17.87 7.72
N PRO A 50 -24.88 18.93 8.34
CA PRO A 50 -24.13 19.96 7.62
C PRO A 50 -22.97 19.35 6.81
N PRO A 51 -22.66 19.88 5.61
CA PRO A 51 -21.58 19.38 4.77
C PRO A 51 -20.21 19.46 5.47
N GLU A 52 -19.99 20.44 6.35
CA GLU A 52 -18.77 20.59 7.13
C GLU A 52 -18.54 19.39 8.06
N THR A 53 -19.60 18.88 8.66
CA THR A 53 -19.56 17.68 9.51
C THR A 53 -19.23 16.45 8.68
N LEU A 54 -19.85 16.30 7.50
CA LEU A 54 -19.59 15.17 6.61
C LEU A 54 -18.15 15.19 6.06
N LEU A 55 -17.64 16.36 5.70
CA LEU A 55 -16.24 16.53 5.28
C LEU A 55 -15.26 16.23 6.43
N SER A 56 -15.60 16.61 7.66
CA SER A 56 -14.79 16.25 8.83
C SER A 56 -14.76 14.73 9.03
N VAL A 57 -15.92 14.06 8.96
CA VAL A 57 -15.99 12.60 9.02
C VAL A 57 -15.15 11.96 7.92
N ARG A 58 -15.23 12.47 6.69
CA ARG A 58 -14.42 11.99 5.56
C ARG A 58 -12.92 12.10 5.83
N ALA A 59 -12.48 13.25 6.37
CA ALA A 59 -11.08 13.50 6.70
C ALA A 59 -10.52 12.53 7.76
N PHE A 60 -11.35 12.00 8.67
CA PHE A 60 -10.94 10.96 9.62
C PHE A 60 -11.09 9.54 9.06
N LEU A 61 -12.15 9.30 8.27
CA LEU A 61 -12.47 7.98 7.72
C LEU A 61 -11.40 7.52 6.73
N GLN A 62 -10.96 8.40 5.83
CA GLN A 62 -10.01 8.04 4.77
C GLN A 62 -8.67 7.54 5.33
N PRO A 63 -7.97 8.24 6.26
CA PRO A 63 -6.76 7.73 6.88
C PRO A 63 -6.97 6.43 7.67
N ALA A 64 -8.10 6.30 8.37
CA ALA A 64 -8.41 5.09 9.13
C ALA A 64 -8.57 3.86 8.23
N VAL A 65 -9.29 4.00 7.12
CA VAL A 65 -9.44 2.94 6.10
C VAL A 65 -8.11 2.64 5.41
N THR A 66 -7.31 3.68 5.12
CA THR A 66 -5.96 3.51 4.55
C THR A 66 -5.07 2.70 5.49
N ALA A 67 -5.04 3.04 6.79
CA ALA A 67 -4.29 2.30 7.79
C ALA A 67 -4.77 0.84 7.92
N HIS A 68 -6.08 0.59 7.79
CA HIS A 68 -6.61 -0.77 7.74
C HIS A 68 -6.06 -1.56 6.55
N PHE A 69 -6.06 -1.00 5.34
CA PHE A 69 -5.48 -1.67 4.16
C PHE A 69 -3.97 -1.88 4.27
N VAL A 70 -3.25 -0.94 4.88
CA VAL A 70 -1.81 -1.09 5.17
C VAL A 70 -1.57 -2.30 6.08
N ASN A 71 -2.29 -2.40 7.20
CA ASN A 71 -2.15 -3.52 8.13
C ASN A 71 -2.55 -4.85 7.46
N ALA A 72 -3.68 -4.87 6.75
CA ALA A 72 -4.13 -6.06 6.03
C ALA A 72 -3.12 -6.53 4.97
N SER A 73 -2.47 -5.59 4.26
CA SER A 73 -1.44 -5.92 3.27
C SER A 73 -0.17 -6.45 3.94
N ALA A 74 0.21 -5.92 5.11
CA ALA A 74 1.34 -6.43 5.89
C ALA A 74 1.08 -7.86 6.40
N ASP A 75 -0.13 -8.14 6.90
CA ASP A 75 -0.54 -9.47 7.33
C ASP A 75 -0.54 -10.46 6.15
N ALA A 76 -1.14 -10.06 5.02
CA ALA A 76 -1.17 -10.88 3.81
C ALA A 76 0.23 -11.16 3.24
N LEU A 77 1.17 -10.20 3.36
CA LEU A 77 2.57 -10.41 2.99
C LEU A 77 3.22 -11.45 3.90
N PHE A 78 3.03 -11.32 5.21
CA PHE A 78 3.57 -12.28 6.18
C PHE A 78 3.04 -13.70 5.94
N GLU A 79 1.75 -13.83 5.63
CA GLU A 79 1.13 -15.11 5.23
C GLU A 79 1.73 -15.66 3.94
N TYR A 80 1.97 -14.80 2.94
CA TYR A 80 2.63 -15.18 1.69
C TYR A 80 4.04 -15.73 1.96
N GLU A 81 4.87 -15.00 2.68
CA GLU A 81 6.23 -15.45 2.98
C GLU A 81 6.23 -16.75 3.81
N THR A 82 5.31 -16.87 4.77
CA THR A 82 5.13 -18.08 5.58
C THR A 82 4.72 -19.26 4.69
N SER A 83 3.82 -19.04 3.74
CA SER A 83 3.39 -20.06 2.78
C SER A 83 4.53 -20.48 1.86
N VAL A 84 5.37 -19.55 1.38
CA VAL A 84 6.58 -19.87 0.61
C VAL A 84 7.53 -20.75 1.43
N ARG A 85 7.81 -20.40 2.69
CA ARG A 85 8.65 -21.21 3.59
C ARG A 85 8.06 -22.60 3.84
N ALA A 86 6.75 -22.68 4.06
CA ALA A 86 6.03 -23.94 4.30
C ALA A 86 5.96 -24.84 3.05
N SER A 87 6.08 -24.28 1.84
CA SER A 87 6.09 -25.04 0.59
C SER A 87 7.41 -25.81 0.33
N LEU A 88 8.44 -25.57 1.16
CA LEU A 88 9.72 -26.23 1.10
C LEU A 88 9.80 -27.32 2.19
N CYS A 89 10.36 -28.48 1.86
CA CYS A 89 10.73 -29.45 2.88
C CYS A 89 11.87 -28.89 3.75
N THR A 90 12.08 -29.48 4.93
CA THR A 90 13.10 -29.04 5.89
C THR A 90 14.48 -28.86 5.26
N ASP A 91 14.92 -29.81 4.44
CA ASP A 91 16.25 -29.75 3.81
C ASP A 91 16.35 -28.61 2.79
N CYS A 92 15.32 -28.41 1.95
CA CYS A 92 15.28 -27.30 1.00
C CYS A 92 15.19 -25.94 1.69
N LEU A 93 14.44 -25.85 2.79
CA LEU A 93 14.34 -24.65 3.59
C LEU A 93 15.69 -24.28 4.19
N THR A 94 16.37 -25.25 4.83
CA THR A 94 17.72 -25.05 5.39
C THR A 94 18.71 -24.64 4.31
N TYR A 95 18.70 -25.30 3.15
CA TYR A 95 19.56 -24.93 2.03
C TYR A 95 19.35 -23.47 1.58
N ASN A 96 18.10 -23.04 1.37
CA ASN A 96 17.82 -21.67 0.94
C ASN A 96 18.24 -20.65 2.01
N GLN A 97 18.01 -20.96 3.29
CA GLN A 97 18.45 -20.12 4.40
C GLN A 97 19.97 -19.98 4.48
N GLU A 98 20.72 -21.05 4.22
CA GLU A 98 22.19 -21.03 4.25
C GLU A 98 22.80 -20.32 3.03
N VAL A 99 22.21 -20.49 1.85
CA VAL A 99 22.76 -19.97 0.58
C VAL A 99 22.34 -18.52 0.32
N TYR A 100 21.06 -18.22 0.49
CA TYR A 100 20.50 -16.90 0.15
C TYR A 100 20.25 -16.03 1.40
N GLY A 101 20.12 -16.65 2.58
CA GLY A 101 19.83 -15.96 3.84
C GLY A 101 18.37 -16.14 4.29
N THR A 102 17.97 -15.46 5.35
CA THR A 102 16.62 -15.58 5.93
C THR A 102 15.54 -14.83 5.14
N ASP A 103 15.95 -13.93 4.26
CA ASP A 103 15.06 -13.11 3.43
C ASP A 103 14.53 -13.93 2.23
N VAL A 104 13.24 -14.23 2.23
CA VAL A 104 12.56 -15.03 1.19
C VAL A 104 12.63 -14.36 -0.17
N TRP A 105 12.67 -13.03 -0.23
CA TRP A 105 12.71 -12.28 -1.48
C TRP A 105 14.04 -12.41 -2.22
N SER A 106 15.09 -12.82 -1.51
CA SER A 106 16.41 -13.12 -2.09
C SER A 106 16.52 -14.54 -2.66
N TRP A 107 15.54 -15.41 -2.37
CA TRP A 107 15.59 -16.82 -2.76
C TRP A 107 15.28 -16.98 -4.25
N ASP A 108 15.99 -17.88 -4.92
CA ASP A 108 15.64 -18.31 -6.28
C ASP A 108 14.51 -19.35 -6.25
N PHE A 109 13.36 -18.94 -5.71
CA PHE A 109 12.19 -19.80 -5.55
C PHE A 109 11.47 -19.97 -6.89
N ALA A 110 11.42 -21.22 -7.38
CA ALA A 110 10.74 -21.60 -8.62
C ALA A 110 9.38 -22.29 -8.38
N GLY A 111 8.90 -22.29 -7.13
CA GLY A 111 7.71 -23.02 -6.70
C GLY A 111 8.01 -24.08 -5.62
N PRO A 112 7.00 -24.85 -5.21
CA PRO A 112 7.13 -25.89 -4.19
C PRO A 112 8.25 -26.89 -4.51
N CYS A 113 8.88 -27.45 -3.47
CA CYS A 113 9.99 -28.39 -3.68
C CYS A 113 9.51 -29.70 -4.33
N ALA A 114 10.25 -30.21 -5.32
CA ALA A 114 9.97 -31.48 -6.00
C ALA A 114 10.52 -32.72 -5.26
N CYS A 115 10.78 -32.61 -3.96
CA CYS A 115 11.39 -33.66 -3.16
C CYS A 115 10.42 -34.83 -2.97
N TYR A 116 10.86 -36.05 -3.29
CA TYR A 116 10.05 -37.28 -3.23
C TYR A 116 9.41 -37.56 -1.86
N HIS A 117 10.01 -37.03 -0.78
CA HIS A 117 9.52 -37.23 0.59
C HIS A 117 8.59 -36.14 1.12
N CYS A 118 8.28 -35.09 0.35
CA CYS A 118 7.35 -34.05 0.81
C CYS A 118 5.88 -34.44 0.57
N GLN A 119 5.39 -35.47 1.26
CA GLN A 119 3.96 -35.81 1.26
C GLN A 119 3.10 -34.74 1.95
N ALA A 120 3.68 -33.90 2.81
CA ALA A 120 3.00 -32.75 3.40
C ALA A 120 2.73 -31.63 2.37
N CYS A 121 3.51 -31.57 1.28
CA CYS A 121 3.38 -30.55 0.24
C CYS A 121 2.22 -30.80 -0.74
N THR A 122 1.53 -31.95 -0.68
CA THR A 122 0.45 -32.31 -1.62
C THR A 122 -0.95 -31.89 -1.14
N GLY A 123 -1.06 -31.25 0.03
CA GLY A 123 -2.30 -30.74 0.59
C GLY A 123 -2.74 -29.42 -0.05
N SER A 124 -3.59 -29.52 -1.07
CA SER A 124 -4.21 -28.43 -1.85
C SER A 124 -3.26 -27.64 -2.76
N PRO A 125 -3.61 -27.47 -4.05
CA PRO A 125 -2.91 -26.52 -4.91
C PRO A 125 -3.17 -25.11 -4.40
N GLN A 126 -2.20 -24.51 -3.70
CA GLN A 126 -2.19 -23.05 -3.51
C GLN A 126 -1.86 -22.42 -4.86
N GLU A 127 -2.88 -22.19 -5.69
CA GLU A 127 -2.74 -21.53 -7.01
C GLU A 127 -1.98 -20.20 -6.89
N HIS A 128 -2.12 -19.51 -5.75
CA HIS A 128 -1.46 -18.25 -5.44
C HIS A 128 0.07 -18.32 -5.31
N LEU A 129 0.67 -19.49 -5.08
CA LEU A 129 2.14 -19.63 -5.01
C LEU A 129 2.80 -19.76 -6.39
N SER A 130 2.02 -19.84 -7.46
CA SER A 130 2.55 -19.96 -8.82
C SER A 130 3.10 -18.63 -9.36
N GLU A 131 2.67 -17.51 -8.78
CA GLU A 131 3.16 -16.18 -9.16
C GLU A 131 4.48 -15.88 -8.45
N ARG A 132 5.57 -15.78 -9.24
CA ARG A 132 6.86 -15.32 -8.75
C ARG A 132 6.88 -13.79 -8.74
N PHE A 133 7.13 -13.21 -7.57
CA PHE A 133 7.31 -11.77 -7.42
C PHE A 133 8.80 -11.46 -7.27
N ALA A 134 9.25 -10.39 -7.94
CA ALA A 134 10.67 -10.01 -7.92
C ALA A 134 11.11 -9.37 -6.59
N ASN A 135 10.19 -8.71 -5.89
CA ASN A 135 10.42 -8.02 -4.63
C ASN A 135 9.07 -7.79 -3.90
N PRO A 136 9.08 -7.34 -2.63
CA PRO A 136 7.86 -7.11 -1.87
C PRO A 136 6.94 -6.06 -2.51
N THR A 137 7.51 -5.04 -3.17
CA THR A 137 6.74 -3.99 -3.86
C THR A 137 5.93 -4.55 -5.02
N HIS A 138 6.50 -5.43 -5.84
CA HIS A 138 5.81 -6.08 -6.96
C HIS A 138 4.70 -7.03 -6.46
N TRP A 139 4.91 -7.70 -5.32
CA TRP A 139 3.85 -8.44 -4.65
C TRP A 139 2.72 -7.52 -4.20
N LEU A 140 3.05 -6.38 -3.57
CA LEU A 140 2.08 -5.41 -3.08
C LEU A 140 1.26 -4.83 -4.23
N GLU A 141 1.90 -4.49 -5.35
CA GLU A 141 1.22 -4.01 -6.55
C GLU A 141 0.18 -5.03 -7.05
N SER A 142 0.55 -6.31 -7.14
CA SER A 142 -0.36 -7.38 -7.54
C SER A 142 -1.50 -7.59 -6.52
N HIS A 143 -1.18 -7.60 -5.22
CA HIS A 143 -2.15 -7.72 -4.15
C HIS A 143 -3.19 -6.59 -4.18
N LEU A 144 -2.75 -5.33 -4.24
CA LEU A 144 -3.64 -4.18 -4.31
C LEU A 144 -4.40 -4.09 -5.63
N SER A 145 -3.82 -4.57 -6.74
CA SER A 145 -4.56 -4.68 -8.03
C SER A 145 -5.76 -5.62 -7.89
N ARG A 146 -5.59 -6.78 -7.23
CA ARG A 146 -6.68 -7.73 -6.94
C ARG A 146 -7.74 -7.11 -6.02
N GLU A 147 -7.31 -6.41 -4.97
CA GLU A 147 -8.23 -5.72 -4.05
C GLU A 147 -9.03 -4.60 -4.75
N CYS A 148 -8.38 -3.78 -5.59
CA CYS A 148 -9.08 -2.79 -6.41
C CYS A 148 -10.13 -3.44 -7.32
N HIS A 149 -9.79 -4.56 -7.97
CA HIS A 149 -10.75 -5.29 -8.81
C HIS A 149 -11.97 -5.76 -8.02
N ARG A 150 -11.76 -6.22 -6.77
CA ARG A 150 -12.82 -6.64 -5.85
C ARG A 150 -13.73 -5.47 -5.42
N LEU A 151 -13.15 -4.30 -5.12
CA LEU A 151 -13.87 -3.13 -4.61
C LEU A 151 -14.54 -2.29 -5.71
N ALA A 152 -13.99 -2.31 -6.93
CA ALA A 152 -14.44 -1.47 -8.05
C ALA A 152 -14.71 -2.26 -9.34
N PRO A 153 -15.65 -3.24 -9.33
CA PRO A 153 -15.98 -4.03 -10.52
C PRO A 153 -16.52 -3.17 -11.69
N SER A 154 -17.04 -1.98 -11.40
CA SER A 154 -17.52 -1.03 -12.41
C SER A 154 -16.39 -0.45 -13.27
N LEU A 155 -15.20 -0.22 -12.70
CA LEU A 155 -14.05 0.28 -13.47
C LEU A 155 -13.58 -0.77 -14.49
N SER A 156 -13.69 -2.05 -14.12
CA SER A 156 -13.28 -3.19 -14.97
C SER A 156 -14.22 -3.46 -16.15
N SER A 157 -15.38 -2.80 -16.20
CA SER A 157 -16.37 -3.02 -17.25
C SER A 157 -16.19 -2.09 -18.46
N ALA A 158 -15.59 -0.92 -18.28
CA ALA A 158 -15.38 0.04 -19.35
C ALA A 158 -14.19 -0.33 -20.27
N GLU A 159 -13.18 -1.04 -19.77
CA GLU A 159 -11.95 -1.38 -20.51
C GLU A 159 -11.90 -2.81 -21.04
N ARG A 160 -13.03 -3.53 -21.02
CA ARG A 160 -13.12 -4.95 -21.38
C ARG A 160 -12.88 -5.29 -22.87
N TYR A 161 -12.25 -4.39 -23.64
CA TYR A 161 -12.00 -4.53 -25.08
C TYR A 161 -10.54 -4.75 -25.50
N ALA A 162 -9.60 -4.94 -24.56
CA ALA A 162 -8.25 -5.39 -24.91
C ALA A 162 -7.88 -6.61 -24.07
N SER A 163 -7.54 -7.72 -24.73
CA SER A 163 -7.24 -9.05 -24.14
C SER A 163 -5.93 -9.11 -23.34
N GLY A 164 -5.63 -8.08 -22.57
CA GLY A 164 -4.40 -7.96 -21.78
C GLY A 164 -4.54 -8.48 -20.35
N PRO A 165 -3.41 -8.59 -19.62
CA PRO A 165 -3.43 -8.71 -18.17
C PRO A 165 -4.30 -7.60 -17.57
N GLY A 166 -5.03 -7.90 -16.49
CA GLY A 166 -5.96 -6.95 -15.85
C GLY A 166 -5.29 -5.61 -15.48
N PRO A 167 -6.09 -4.56 -15.20
CA PRO A 167 -5.57 -3.22 -14.93
C PRO A 167 -4.60 -3.26 -13.75
N SER A 168 -3.45 -2.63 -13.95
CA SER A 168 -2.46 -2.44 -12.89
C SER A 168 -3.01 -1.47 -11.84
N ILE A 169 -2.62 -1.64 -10.58
CA ILE A 169 -2.90 -0.65 -9.52
C ILE A 169 -2.49 0.77 -9.95
N TRP A 170 -1.43 0.91 -10.75
CA TRP A 170 -0.97 2.21 -11.27
C TRP A 170 -1.92 2.83 -12.29
N ASP A 171 -2.66 2.02 -13.05
CA ASP A 171 -3.71 2.51 -13.95
C ASP A 171 -4.86 3.09 -13.12
N VAL A 172 -5.21 2.42 -12.02
CA VAL A 172 -6.24 2.89 -11.07
C VAL A 172 -5.79 4.17 -10.37
N VAL A 173 -4.54 4.24 -9.89
CA VAL A 173 -3.96 5.46 -9.29
C VAL A 173 -3.96 6.61 -10.29
N SER A 174 -3.55 6.37 -11.54
CA SER A 174 -3.51 7.40 -12.58
C SER A 174 -4.91 7.90 -12.94
N SER A 175 -5.87 6.99 -13.07
CA SER A 175 -7.28 7.30 -13.32
C SER A 175 -7.89 8.11 -12.16
N HIS A 176 -7.61 7.72 -10.91
CA HIS A 176 -8.11 8.45 -9.75
C HIS A 176 -7.49 9.85 -9.62
N LEU A 177 -6.19 10.01 -9.91
CA LEU A 177 -5.53 11.31 -9.88
C LEU A 177 -5.96 12.23 -11.03
N ASP A 178 -6.42 11.68 -12.16
CA ASP A 178 -7.02 12.45 -13.25
C ASP A 178 -8.26 13.23 -12.79
N GLU A 179 -9.06 12.68 -11.88
CA GLU A 179 -10.21 13.38 -11.28
C GLU A 179 -9.80 14.68 -10.56
N TYR A 180 -8.56 14.74 -10.07
CA TYR A 180 -7.97 15.91 -9.42
C TYR A 180 -7.09 16.75 -10.36
N GLN A 181 -7.08 16.45 -11.67
CA GLN A 181 -6.20 17.08 -12.66
C GLN A 181 -4.71 16.92 -12.32
N CYS A 182 -4.35 15.80 -11.72
CA CYS A 182 -2.98 15.46 -11.33
C CYS A 182 -2.47 14.24 -12.12
N ASP A 183 -1.15 14.14 -12.21
CA ASP A 183 -0.41 13.03 -12.80
C ASP A 183 0.62 12.53 -11.78
N VAL A 184 0.94 11.23 -11.83
CA VAL A 184 2.11 10.67 -11.14
C VAL A 184 3.33 10.77 -12.04
N VAL A 185 4.42 11.25 -11.48
CA VAL A 185 5.75 11.25 -12.09
C VAL A 185 6.68 10.48 -11.17
N VAL A 186 7.18 9.35 -11.66
CA VAL A 186 8.26 8.63 -11.01
C VAL A 186 9.55 9.40 -11.28
N PRO A 187 10.27 9.88 -10.25
CA PRO A 187 11.56 10.52 -10.43
C PRO A 187 12.52 9.52 -11.08
N THR A 188 12.66 9.58 -12.39
CA THR A 188 13.68 8.80 -13.08
C THR A 188 15.00 9.36 -12.59
N ALA A 189 15.74 8.56 -11.80
CA ALA A 189 17.03 8.94 -11.25
C ALA A 189 17.82 9.61 -12.38
N GLN A 190 17.95 10.94 -12.30
CA GLN A 190 18.43 11.75 -13.41
C GLN A 190 19.71 11.11 -13.92
N SER A 191 19.76 10.72 -15.20
CA SER A 191 20.89 10.03 -15.80
C SER A 191 22.18 10.88 -15.86
N GLY A 192 22.19 12.01 -15.16
CA GLY A 192 23.29 12.95 -15.08
C GLY A 192 24.30 12.55 -14.01
N ARG A 193 25.45 12.03 -14.46
CA ARG A 193 26.70 11.85 -13.72
C ARG A 193 26.60 10.96 -12.49
N ARG A 194 26.85 9.67 -12.71
CA ARG A 194 27.51 8.79 -11.73
C ARG A 194 28.81 9.45 -11.28
N THR A 195 28.79 10.27 -10.23
CA THR A 195 30.00 10.51 -9.46
C THR A 195 30.44 9.14 -8.90
N PRO A 196 31.69 8.71 -9.12
CA PRO A 196 32.17 7.44 -8.56
C PRO A 196 32.12 7.56 -7.03
N ILE A 197 31.12 6.93 -6.43
CA ILE A 197 30.96 6.88 -4.98
C ILE A 197 31.95 5.83 -4.49
N ASN A 198 33.01 6.28 -3.83
CA ASN A 198 34.01 5.44 -3.19
C ASN A 198 33.34 4.43 -2.25
N HIS A 199 33.74 3.17 -2.42
CA HIS A 199 33.29 2.01 -1.67
C HIS A 199 33.53 2.18 -0.16
N GLY A 200 32.45 2.41 0.58
CA GLY A 200 32.48 2.50 2.04
C GLY A 200 31.09 2.37 2.63
N GLY A 201 30.54 1.16 2.61
CA GLY A 201 29.52 0.67 3.56
C GLY A 201 28.29 1.53 3.84
N ARG A 202 27.77 2.28 2.86
CA ARG A 202 26.51 3.02 3.04
C ARG A 202 25.32 2.13 2.73
N LEU A 203 24.48 1.93 3.75
CA LEU A 203 23.06 1.60 3.66
C LEU A 203 22.49 2.25 2.39
N ARG A 204 22.16 1.42 1.39
CA ARG A 204 21.49 1.88 0.18
C ARG A 204 20.16 2.48 0.63
N SER A 205 20.11 3.80 0.67
CA SER A 205 18.91 4.55 1.03
C SER A 205 17.76 4.10 0.11
N THR A 206 16.67 3.67 0.73
CA THR A 206 15.34 3.30 0.20
C THR A 206 14.62 4.44 -0.54
N ARG A 207 15.37 5.47 -1.01
CA ARG A 207 14.87 6.62 -1.79
C ARG A 207 14.23 6.25 -3.14
N HIS A 208 14.11 4.97 -3.46
CA HIS A 208 13.58 4.50 -4.73
C HIS A 208 12.05 4.38 -4.77
N ASP A 209 11.37 4.48 -3.62
CA ASP A 209 9.92 4.26 -3.56
C ASP A 209 9.12 5.56 -3.42
N CYS A 210 9.71 6.73 -3.64
CA CYS A 210 8.98 8.00 -3.67
C CYS A 210 8.45 8.32 -5.08
N VAL A 211 7.19 8.72 -5.15
CA VAL A 211 6.54 9.27 -6.35
C VAL A 211 6.22 10.74 -6.17
N CYS A 212 6.26 11.50 -7.27
CA CYS A 212 5.86 12.90 -7.28
C CYS A 212 4.48 13.04 -7.93
N ILE A 213 3.56 13.71 -7.25
CA ILE A 213 2.25 14.09 -7.78
C ILE A 213 2.37 15.52 -8.29
N VAL A 214 2.06 15.72 -9.56
CA VAL A 214 2.15 17.02 -10.24
C VAL A 214 0.83 17.34 -10.94
N PRO A 215 0.38 18.60 -10.98
CA PRO A 215 -0.79 18.97 -11.77
C PRO A 215 -0.54 18.82 -13.28
N LYS A 216 -1.55 18.38 -14.03
CA LYS A 216 -1.47 18.13 -15.47
C LYS A 216 -1.09 19.38 -16.28
N HIS A 217 -1.53 20.55 -15.84
CA HIS A 217 -1.23 21.83 -16.53
C HIS A 217 0.28 22.10 -16.62
N TYR A 218 1.08 21.50 -15.73
CA TYR A 218 2.53 21.67 -15.70
C TYR A 218 3.27 20.90 -16.81
N ARG A 219 2.63 19.93 -17.46
CA ARG A 219 3.22 19.21 -18.61
C ARG A 219 3.13 20.00 -19.91
N ARG A 220 2.51 21.19 -19.93
CA ARG A 220 2.43 22.00 -21.15
C ARG A 220 3.82 22.46 -21.59
N THR A 221 4.02 22.39 -22.90
CA THR A 221 5.30 22.71 -23.54
C THR A 221 5.77 24.12 -23.17
N PRO A 222 7.11 24.37 -23.13
CA PRO A 222 7.69 25.66 -22.76
C PRO A 222 7.19 26.87 -23.58
N SER A 223 6.51 26.65 -24.70
CA SER A 223 5.89 27.67 -25.55
C SER A 223 4.68 28.38 -24.91
N ASP A 224 4.02 27.81 -23.90
CA ASP A 224 2.83 28.41 -23.26
C ASP A 224 3.15 29.32 -22.04
N ARG A 225 4.40 29.78 -21.93
CA ARG A 225 4.94 30.48 -20.74
C ARG A 225 4.33 31.82 -20.35
N VAL A 226 3.37 32.35 -21.10
CA VAL A 226 2.93 33.75 -20.96
C VAL A 226 1.75 33.94 -19.99
N ARG A 227 1.18 32.88 -19.38
CA ARG A 227 0.05 32.96 -18.42
C ARG A 227 0.29 32.34 -17.04
N PHE A 228 1.53 32.29 -16.58
CA PHE A 228 1.91 31.48 -15.41
C PHE A 228 1.45 31.98 -14.03
N ASP A 229 1.16 33.28 -13.85
CA ASP A 229 0.82 33.79 -12.52
C ASP A 229 -0.60 33.41 -12.04
N ASP A 230 -1.57 33.24 -12.95
CA ASP A 230 -2.93 32.81 -12.58
C ASP A 230 -3.02 31.31 -12.24
N ASP A 231 -2.05 30.50 -12.69
CA ASP A 231 -2.07 29.03 -12.55
C ASP A 231 -1.46 28.52 -11.25
N ARG A 232 -0.81 29.38 -10.46
CA ARG A 232 -0.20 28.97 -9.18
C ARG A 232 -1.27 28.59 -8.14
N TRP A 233 -2.31 29.41 -8.02
CA TRP A 233 -3.43 29.13 -7.11
C TRP A 233 -4.11 27.79 -7.46
N SER A 234 -4.29 27.50 -8.75
CA SER A 234 -5.05 26.33 -9.21
C SER A 234 -4.28 25.05 -8.96
N THR A 235 -2.98 25.10 -9.25
CA THR A 235 -2.01 24.08 -8.91
C THR A 235 -2.00 23.76 -7.42
N GLU A 236 -1.82 24.78 -6.57
CA GLU A 236 -1.77 24.58 -5.12
C GLU A 236 -3.10 24.02 -4.59
N THR A 237 -4.22 24.49 -5.13
CA THR A 237 -5.55 24.00 -4.75
C THR A 237 -5.76 22.55 -5.17
N ALA A 238 -5.30 22.14 -6.36
CA ALA A 238 -5.37 20.76 -6.82
C ALA A 238 -4.57 19.83 -5.89
N LEU A 239 -3.32 20.20 -5.58
CA LEU A 239 -2.48 19.41 -4.66
C LEU A 239 -3.07 19.35 -3.25
N ARG A 240 -3.59 20.46 -2.71
CA ARG A 240 -4.26 20.47 -1.40
C ARG A 240 -5.53 19.62 -1.39
N ARG A 241 -6.25 19.52 -2.51
CA ARG A 241 -7.42 18.62 -2.63
C ARG A 241 -6.99 17.17 -2.63
N VAL A 242 -5.96 16.82 -3.40
CA VAL A 242 -5.38 15.47 -3.41
C VAL A 242 -4.95 15.08 -2.00
N ASP A 243 -4.21 15.95 -1.32
CA ASP A 243 -3.74 15.69 0.05
C ASP A 243 -4.88 15.48 1.04
N ARG A 244 -5.85 16.40 1.04
CA ARG A 244 -7.01 16.35 1.93
C ARG A 244 -7.87 15.11 1.69
N ASP A 245 -8.08 14.75 0.42
CA ASP A 245 -9.03 13.71 0.05
C ASP A 245 -8.40 12.31 0.10
N LEU A 246 -7.08 12.19 -0.09
CA LEU A 246 -6.37 10.91 -0.01
C LEU A 246 -5.63 10.71 1.32
N GLY A 247 -5.38 11.77 2.09
CA GLY A 247 -4.67 11.69 3.38
C GLY A 247 -3.19 11.33 3.24
N ILE A 248 -2.55 11.76 2.15
CA ILE A 248 -1.20 11.30 1.79
C ILE A 248 -0.13 11.91 2.70
N SER A 249 -0.25 13.18 3.10
CA SER A 249 0.74 13.80 4.02
C SER A 249 0.81 13.11 5.39
N THR A 250 -0.29 12.54 5.86
CA THR A 250 -0.31 11.76 7.11
C THR A 250 0.24 10.34 6.94
N ALA A 251 0.19 9.80 5.71
CA ALA A 251 0.64 8.45 5.44
C ALA A 251 2.17 8.31 5.39
N ASP A 252 2.90 9.40 5.15
CA ASP A 252 4.38 9.41 5.15
C ASP A 252 4.94 9.13 6.56
N GLU A 253 4.21 9.51 7.62
CA GLU A 253 4.55 9.14 9.01
C GLU A 253 4.21 7.68 9.34
N MET A 254 3.25 7.08 8.62
CA MET A 254 2.81 5.70 8.80
C MET A 254 3.52 4.72 7.86
N SER A 255 4.62 5.14 7.22
CA SER A 255 5.29 4.36 6.18
C SER A 255 5.50 2.90 6.58
N VAL A 256 4.91 2.03 5.74
CA VAL A 256 5.00 0.57 5.80
C VAL A 256 6.44 0.08 5.72
N ASP A 257 7.38 0.92 5.29
CA ASP A 257 8.81 0.60 5.27
C ASP A 257 9.30 0.13 6.64
N ILE A 258 8.72 0.65 7.74
CA ILE A 258 9.06 0.20 9.10
C ILE A 258 8.54 -1.23 9.37
N ALA A 259 7.40 -1.63 8.79
CA ALA A 259 6.86 -2.98 8.93
C ALA A 259 7.60 -3.98 8.02
N PHE A 260 7.95 -3.59 6.79
CA PHE A 260 8.76 -4.41 5.88
C PHE A 260 10.21 -4.59 6.40
N GLU A 261 10.83 -3.55 6.97
CA GLU A 261 12.17 -3.67 7.57
C GLU A 261 12.16 -4.52 8.86
N ARG A 262 11.06 -4.53 9.64
CA ARG A 262 10.98 -5.33 10.88
C ARG A 262 11.01 -6.85 10.64
N ALA A 263 10.74 -7.32 9.43
CA ALA A 263 10.72 -8.76 9.11
C ALA A 263 12.11 -9.39 9.00
N THR A 264 13.21 -8.62 8.98
CA THR A 264 14.57 -9.17 8.95
C THR A 264 15.28 -8.98 10.30
N PRO A 265 15.16 -9.93 11.25
CA PRO A 265 16.10 -9.98 12.35
C PRO A 265 17.48 -10.22 11.76
N ALA A 266 18.42 -9.29 11.99
CA ALA A 266 19.82 -9.44 11.61
C ALA A 266 20.41 -10.65 12.36
N ALA A 267 20.26 -11.83 11.81
CA ALA A 267 20.82 -13.06 12.35
C ALA A 267 22.34 -13.00 12.19
N LYS A 268 23.05 -12.80 13.30
CA LYS A 268 24.50 -13.02 13.37
C LYS A 268 24.76 -14.47 12.95
N LEU A 269 25.52 -14.66 11.86
CA LEU A 269 25.99 -15.94 11.34
C LEU A 269 26.30 -16.94 12.46
N ALA A 270 25.38 -17.86 12.73
CA ALA A 270 25.65 -19.05 13.51
C ALA A 270 26.37 -20.05 12.59
N ARG A 271 27.44 -20.67 13.10
CA ARG A 271 28.28 -21.61 12.36
C ARG A 271 27.48 -22.84 11.87
N PRO A 272 27.85 -23.42 10.72
CA PRO A 272 27.14 -24.56 10.14
C PRO A 272 27.21 -25.77 11.08
N MET A 273 26.05 -26.26 11.47
CA MET A 273 25.89 -27.46 12.29
C MET A 273 25.80 -28.66 11.33
N ARG A 274 26.82 -29.54 11.36
CA ARG A 274 26.83 -30.77 10.55
C ARG A 274 25.77 -31.74 11.05
N CYS A 275 24.66 -31.86 10.33
CA CYS A 275 23.68 -32.92 10.56
C CYS A 275 24.17 -34.22 9.94
N SER A 276 24.54 -35.19 10.79
CA SER A 276 24.72 -36.60 10.40
C SER A 276 23.81 -37.43 11.27
N GLY A 277 22.65 -37.85 10.77
CA GLY A 277 21.76 -38.75 11.52
C GLY A 277 20.35 -38.90 10.92
N PRO A 278 19.88 -40.14 10.66
CA PRO A 278 18.51 -40.39 10.25
C PRO A 278 17.65 -40.62 11.49
N GLN A 279 16.91 -39.59 11.92
CA GLN A 279 15.67 -39.66 12.73
C GLN A 279 15.32 -38.24 13.22
N CYS A 280 14.43 -37.54 12.50
CA CYS A 280 13.81 -36.32 13.01
C CYS A 280 12.45 -36.67 13.61
N PRO A 281 12.22 -36.49 14.92
CA PRO A 281 10.88 -36.44 15.46
C PRO A 281 10.21 -35.13 15.01
N PHE A 282 8.96 -35.21 14.58
CA PHE A 282 8.12 -34.06 14.26
C PHE A 282 8.12 -33.08 15.45
N ALA A 283 8.75 -31.92 15.29
CA ALA A 283 8.63 -30.81 16.23
C ALA A 283 7.31 -30.09 15.91
N THR A 284 6.28 -30.36 16.70
CA THR A 284 5.03 -29.60 16.67
C THR A 284 5.34 -28.18 17.13
N ILE A 285 5.39 -27.22 16.19
CA ILE A 285 5.50 -25.79 16.50
C ILE A 285 4.16 -25.35 17.09
N GLN A 286 4.08 -25.31 18.42
CA GLN A 286 2.92 -24.80 19.13
C GLN A 286 3.05 -23.27 19.17
N SER A 287 2.45 -22.59 18.19
CA SER A 287 2.38 -21.13 18.15
C SER A 287 1.48 -20.63 19.29
N TYR A 288 2.08 -20.09 20.35
CA TYR A 288 1.33 -19.36 21.36
C TYR A 288 0.86 -18.03 20.78
N PRO A 289 -0.41 -17.62 20.98
CA PRO A 289 -0.88 -16.33 20.51
C PRO A 289 -0.11 -15.21 21.23
N ASP A 290 0.37 -14.24 20.45
CA ASP A 290 1.09 -13.08 20.97
C ASP A 290 0.14 -12.25 21.88
N PRO A 291 0.45 -12.08 23.18
CA PRO A 291 -0.40 -11.32 24.09
C PRO A 291 -0.60 -9.87 23.64
N ALA A 292 0.29 -9.29 22.82
CA ALA A 292 0.12 -7.95 22.29
C ALA A 292 -1.12 -7.82 21.38
N ALA A 293 -1.41 -8.84 20.57
CA ALA A 293 -2.57 -8.84 19.67
C ALA A 293 -3.91 -8.84 20.43
N LEU A 294 -3.95 -9.50 21.60
CA LEU A 294 -5.13 -9.51 22.48
C LEU A 294 -5.43 -8.13 23.07
N PHE A 295 -4.40 -7.36 23.44
CA PHE A 295 -4.59 -6.02 24.01
C PHE A 295 -5.14 -5.02 22.99
N VAL A 296 -4.67 -5.09 21.74
CA VAL A 296 -5.15 -4.20 20.66
C VAL A 296 -6.65 -4.43 20.40
N GLY A 297 -7.07 -5.70 20.29
CA GLY A 297 -8.48 -6.03 20.06
C GLY A 297 -9.42 -5.55 21.18
N ILE A 298 -8.99 -5.60 22.45
CA ILE A 298 -9.81 -5.13 23.58
C ILE A 298 -9.98 -3.61 23.55
N SER A 299 -8.91 -2.87 23.20
CA SER A 299 -8.98 -1.41 23.14
C SER A 299 -9.95 -0.90 22.07
N ASP A 300 -9.94 -1.55 20.90
CA ASP A 300 -10.82 -1.18 19.78
C ASP A 300 -12.29 -1.51 20.09
N LEU A 301 -12.54 -2.63 20.80
CA LEU A 301 -13.88 -2.98 21.30
C LEU A 301 -14.44 -1.93 22.27
N ILE A 302 -13.62 -1.36 23.15
CA ILE A 302 -14.06 -0.34 24.11
C ILE A 302 -14.42 0.96 23.38
N VAL A 303 -13.57 1.39 22.44
CA VAL A 303 -13.78 2.63 21.66
C VAL A 303 -15.03 2.52 20.80
N THR A 304 -15.20 1.41 20.07
CA THR A 304 -16.40 1.16 19.27
C THR A 304 -17.67 1.06 20.13
N SER A 305 -17.60 0.40 21.28
CA SER A 305 -18.73 0.34 22.23
C SER A 305 -19.11 1.72 22.77
N LEU A 306 -18.13 2.55 23.12
CA LEU A 306 -18.37 3.94 23.55
C LEU A 306 -18.98 4.80 22.44
N ALA A 307 -18.51 4.66 21.20
CA ALA A 307 -19.04 5.38 20.06
C ALA A 307 -20.51 5.01 19.78
N ILE A 308 -20.86 3.72 19.85
CA ILE A 308 -22.24 3.24 19.70
C ILE A 308 -23.11 3.78 20.83
N LEU A 309 -22.64 3.71 22.08
CA LEU A 309 -23.38 4.20 23.24
C LEU A 309 -23.65 5.71 23.15
N LEU A 310 -22.67 6.50 22.70
CA LEU A 310 -22.84 7.93 22.45
C LEU A 310 -23.82 8.20 21.31
N ALA A 311 -23.75 7.45 20.21
CA ALA A 311 -24.70 7.59 19.10
C ALA A 311 -26.14 7.29 19.53
N VAL A 312 -26.34 6.25 20.34
CA VAL A 312 -27.66 5.91 20.93
C VAL A 312 -28.11 7.03 21.87
N LEU A 313 -27.25 7.50 22.77
CA LEU A 313 -27.56 8.63 23.66
C LEU A 313 -27.97 9.88 22.87
N CYS A 314 -27.22 10.26 21.84
CA CYS A 314 -27.56 11.40 20.99
C CYS A 314 -28.87 11.20 20.20
N TYR A 315 -29.19 9.96 19.83
CA TYR A 315 -30.44 9.64 19.16
C TYR A 315 -31.66 9.76 20.08
N TYR A 316 -31.55 9.27 21.32
CA TYR A 316 -32.64 9.28 22.30
C TYR A 316 -32.77 10.61 23.04
N ILE A 317 -31.65 11.26 23.34
CA ILE A 317 -31.61 12.63 23.82
C ILE A 317 -31.75 13.54 22.59
N ARG A 318 -32.92 13.55 21.96
CA ARG A 318 -33.28 14.64 21.05
C ARG A 318 -33.26 15.91 21.90
N PRO A 319 -32.33 16.88 21.69
CA PRO A 319 -32.40 18.13 22.41
C PRO A 319 -33.56 18.93 21.80
N THR A 320 -34.77 18.72 22.30
CA THR A 320 -35.93 19.57 22.01
C THR A 320 -35.69 21.01 22.44
N ALA A 321 -34.65 21.28 23.25
CA ALA A 321 -34.30 22.59 23.79
C ALA A 321 -33.48 23.50 22.86
N LEU A 322 -33.02 23.04 21.69
CA LEU A 322 -32.23 23.87 20.75
C LEU A 322 -33.00 24.31 19.49
N ARG A 323 -34.35 24.22 19.51
CA ARG A 323 -35.23 24.74 18.44
C ARG A 323 -35.80 26.13 18.70
N ALA A 324 -35.32 26.84 19.72
CA ALA A 324 -35.63 28.25 19.91
C ALA A 324 -34.32 29.03 19.77
N PHE A 325 -34.04 29.53 18.56
CA PHE A 325 -33.56 30.87 18.21
C PHE A 325 -33.27 30.93 16.71
#